data_AF-A0A850LZN6-F1
#
_entry.id   AF-A0A850LZN6-F1
#
_cell.length_a   1.000
_cell.length_b   1.000
_cell.length_c   1.000
_cell.angle_alpha   90.00
_cell.angle_beta   90.00
_cell.angle_gamma   90.00
#
_symmetry.space_group_name_H-M   'P 1'
#
loop_
_entity.id
_entity.type
_entity.pdbx_description
1 polymer ?
#
loop_
_entity_poly.entity_id
_entity_poly.type
_entity_poly.pdbx_seq_one_letter_code
_entity_poly.pdbx_strand_id
1 'polypeptide(L)'
;MDECIRRVAKSIMEKMGKITGVRVYVSIADHKGDIIFFDSAFENYKDFIKTFVQVNFKYLQKRDHSIPLSSENIIFFKSSDNSMIILYNPKGKIGQLLTFKGIMDNYSNSLEECALKIESTSIKEIEKSPKLLGMPLIQLKVPVFSHREKLYKNLIPVLKKKIKDQKKFSLTEGIVLNKCDGTQNLFDITKSVELKDNEVLALLYKFLEKKQLFFKEYGFLKISCPQCKDLAYLFIPKFILDVYQTNLRVQCHPEGCDHTFTALIDKKLRIKTTIIEKLSKPRDELDISKLSIKNLISYLGEDLFFSIFHAIFIQLKIVFIGEEAIIKDITQFFKRIFPQLKYGNDIININQTEFKKNFKKYKKNLVIDFNSHTIIDPYQDDLFDFEFKLFKKVLKIEDENLQILTTNSEFERLILLTEKILKDIEFFKNISEDVLIKNVSTLHGIKLNRYEIPVIKQISNIYYNTDISKKITSTVASQVSGWFDTW
;
A
#
# COMPACT_ATOMS: atom_id res chain seq x y z
N MET A 1 15.61 -45.96 -9.08
CA MET A 1 16.63 -44.89 -9.13
C MET A 1 17.42 -45.08 -10.42
N ASP A 2 17.45 -44.05 -11.27
CA ASP A 2 18.02 -44.13 -12.62
C ASP A 2 19.54 -44.42 -12.57
N GLU A 3 19.97 -45.42 -13.33
CA GLU A 3 21.37 -45.84 -13.46
C GLU A 3 22.26 -44.71 -14.02
N CYS A 4 21.68 -43.86 -14.87
CA CYS A 4 22.32 -42.66 -15.43
C CYS A 4 22.77 -41.71 -14.32
N ILE A 5 21.88 -41.38 -13.38
CA ILE A 5 22.16 -40.44 -12.28
C ILE A 5 23.20 -41.03 -11.33
N ARG A 6 23.10 -42.33 -11.02
CA ARG A 6 24.10 -43.02 -10.18
C ARG A 6 25.50 -42.93 -10.77
N ARG A 7 25.62 -43.09 -12.10
CA ARG A 7 26.90 -42.98 -12.81
C ARG A 7 27.48 -41.57 -12.74
N VAL A 8 26.65 -40.54 -12.91
CA VAL A 8 27.07 -39.14 -12.78
C VAL A 8 27.54 -38.84 -11.35
N ALA A 9 26.74 -39.19 -10.34
CA ALA A 9 27.11 -38.98 -8.94
C ALA A 9 28.43 -39.68 -8.58
N LYS A 10 28.62 -40.94 -9.02
CA LYS A 10 29.87 -41.69 -8.82
C LYS A 10 31.07 -40.99 -9.47
N SER A 11 30.91 -40.52 -10.71
CA SER A 11 31.97 -39.77 -11.42
C SER A 11 32.35 -38.49 -10.68
N ILE A 12 31.36 -37.73 -10.18
CA ILE A 12 31.60 -36.53 -9.37
C ILE A 12 32.36 -36.90 -8.08
N MET A 13 31.91 -37.92 -7.34
CA MET A 13 32.57 -38.36 -6.11
C MET A 13 34.03 -38.76 -6.34
N GLU A 14 34.32 -39.54 -7.38
CA GLU A 14 35.69 -39.95 -7.72
C GLU A 14 36.57 -38.77 -8.14
N LYS A 15 36.05 -37.87 -8.99
CA LYS A 15 36.79 -36.71 -9.46
C LYS A 15 37.07 -35.72 -8.34
N MET A 16 36.07 -35.40 -7.53
CA MET A 16 36.22 -34.52 -6.37
C MET A 16 37.09 -35.15 -5.29
N GLY A 17 37.01 -36.46 -5.09
CA GLY A 17 37.90 -37.18 -4.18
C GLY A 17 39.37 -37.03 -4.56
N LYS A 18 39.69 -37.15 -5.86
CA LYS A 18 41.05 -36.94 -6.38
C LYS A 18 41.52 -35.48 -6.23
N ILE A 19 40.65 -34.50 -6.48
CA ILE A 19 41.00 -33.08 -6.40
C ILE A 19 41.22 -32.63 -4.96
N THR A 20 40.37 -33.07 -4.04
CA THR A 20 40.36 -32.59 -2.66
C THR A 20 41.28 -33.40 -1.73
N GLY A 21 41.67 -34.61 -2.14
CA GLY A 21 42.47 -35.54 -1.32
C GLY A 21 41.68 -36.19 -0.18
N VAL A 22 40.37 -35.97 -0.14
CA VAL A 22 39.44 -36.45 0.90
C VAL A 22 38.14 -36.91 0.25
N ARG A 23 37.39 -37.78 0.94
CA ARG A 23 36.14 -38.31 0.39
C ARG A 23 35.08 -37.21 0.33
N VAL A 24 34.53 -36.98 -0.86
CA VAL A 24 33.39 -36.08 -1.09
C VAL A 24 32.14 -36.92 -1.34
N TYR A 25 31.06 -36.58 -0.65
CA TYR A 25 29.74 -37.18 -0.80
C TYR A 25 28.88 -36.27 -1.68
N VAL A 26 27.98 -36.88 -2.46
CA VAL A 26 27.15 -36.18 -3.44
C VAL A 26 25.67 -36.48 -3.19
N SER A 27 24.84 -35.44 -3.22
CA SER A 27 23.39 -35.56 -3.34
C SER A 27 22.93 -34.74 -4.54
N ILE A 28 21.87 -35.16 -5.23
CA ILE A 28 21.33 -34.45 -6.40
C ILE A 28 19.83 -34.28 -6.17
N ALA A 29 19.35 -33.05 -6.29
CA ALA A 29 17.93 -32.70 -6.17
C ALA A 29 17.44 -32.03 -7.46
N ASP A 30 16.16 -32.16 -7.76
CA ASP A 30 15.50 -31.42 -8.84
C ASP A 30 15.13 -30.00 -8.42
N HIS A 31 14.58 -29.20 -9.34
CA HIS A 31 14.12 -27.84 -9.06
C HIS A 31 12.92 -27.76 -8.08
N LYS A 32 12.24 -28.88 -7.80
CA LYS A 32 11.12 -28.99 -6.84
C LYS A 32 11.59 -29.41 -5.44
N GLY A 33 12.89 -29.69 -5.28
CA GLY A 33 13.50 -30.13 -4.04
C GLY A 33 13.37 -31.62 -3.78
N ASP A 34 12.91 -32.41 -4.75
CA ASP A 34 12.90 -33.85 -4.62
C ASP A 34 14.30 -34.41 -4.90
N ILE A 35 14.78 -35.23 -3.95
CA ILE A 35 16.13 -35.77 -4.00
C ILE A 35 16.14 -36.98 -4.94
N ILE A 36 16.82 -36.83 -6.07
CA ILE A 36 16.89 -37.85 -7.13
C ILE A 36 18.03 -38.85 -6.88
N PHE A 37 19.12 -38.39 -6.25
CA PHE A 37 20.21 -39.22 -5.75
C PHE A 37 20.63 -38.77 -4.37
N PHE A 38 20.82 -39.71 -3.46
CA PHE A 38 21.10 -39.45 -2.06
C PHE A 38 22.22 -40.36 -1.55
N ASP A 39 23.30 -39.75 -1.07
CA ASP A 39 24.33 -40.45 -0.31
C ASP A 39 23.98 -40.42 1.18
N SER A 40 24.11 -41.55 1.88
CA SER A 40 23.78 -41.71 3.31
C SER A 40 24.51 -40.73 4.22
N ALA A 41 25.65 -40.15 3.80
CA ALA A 41 26.31 -39.10 4.55
C ALA A 41 25.45 -37.82 4.74
N PHE A 42 24.37 -37.68 3.96
CA PHE A 42 23.44 -36.56 4.06
C PHE A 42 22.22 -36.84 4.94
N GLU A 43 22.13 -37.95 5.68
CA GLU A 43 20.94 -38.32 6.45
C GLU A 43 20.44 -37.17 7.36
N ASN A 44 21.37 -36.53 8.08
CA ASN A 44 21.08 -35.42 8.98
C ASN A 44 20.69 -34.09 8.28
N TYR A 45 20.85 -34.01 6.96
CA TYR A 45 20.61 -32.79 6.17
C TYR A 45 19.48 -32.96 5.15
N LYS A 46 18.81 -34.12 5.11
CA LYS A 46 17.81 -34.46 4.09
C LYS A 46 16.68 -33.43 3.99
N ASP A 47 16.05 -33.11 5.13
CA ASP A 47 14.95 -32.14 5.17
C ASP A 47 15.44 -30.73 4.82
N PHE A 48 16.61 -30.36 5.32
CA PHE A 48 17.25 -29.09 5.02
C PHE A 48 17.54 -28.93 3.53
N ILE A 49 18.07 -29.96 2.85
CA ILE A 49 18.32 -29.95 1.41
C ILE A 49 17.01 -29.71 0.66
N LYS A 50 15.96 -30.45 1.01
CA LYS A 50 14.64 -30.31 0.36
C LYS A 50 14.09 -28.90 0.49
N THR A 51 14.05 -28.36 1.71
CA THR A 51 13.57 -26.99 1.97
C THR A 51 14.46 -25.95 1.30
N PHE A 52 15.78 -26.11 1.37
CA PHE A 52 16.72 -25.16 0.76
C PHE A 52 16.50 -25.06 -0.74
N VAL A 53 16.41 -26.20 -1.43
CA VAL A 53 16.21 -26.26 -2.89
C VAL A 53 14.87 -25.64 -3.24
N GLN A 54 13.78 -26.01 -2.57
CA GLN A 54 12.44 -25.44 -2.80
C GLN A 54 12.40 -23.92 -2.71
N VAL A 55 13.09 -23.35 -1.72
CA VAL A 55 13.08 -21.90 -1.47
C VAL A 55 14.07 -21.17 -2.39
N ASN A 56 15.27 -21.71 -2.58
CA ASN A 56 16.40 -20.94 -3.12
C ASN A 56 16.76 -21.24 -4.58
N PHE A 57 16.26 -22.33 -5.17
CA PHE A 57 16.66 -22.77 -6.51
C PHE A 57 16.47 -21.70 -7.60
N LYS A 58 15.37 -20.94 -7.53
CA LYS A 58 15.03 -19.86 -8.47
C LYS A 58 15.90 -18.62 -8.38
N TYR A 59 16.54 -18.37 -7.23
CA TYR A 59 17.39 -17.19 -7.04
C TYR A 59 18.83 -17.38 -7.51
N LEU A 60 19.25 -18.64 -7.70
CA LEU A 60 20.57 -18.98 -8.22
C LEU A 60 20.54 -18.98 -9.75
N GLN A 61 21.56 -18.42 -10.39
CA GLN A 61 21.78 -18.58 -11.84
C GLN A 61 22.39 -19.95 -12.12
N LYS A 62 22.30 -20.45 -13.36
CA LYS A 62 23.08 -21.62 -13.79
C LYS A 62 24.57 -21.32 -13.52
N ARG A 63 25.28 -22.26 -12.88
CA ARG A 63 26.67 -22.11 -12.38
C ARG A 63 26.87 -21.31 -11.10
N ASP A 64 25.81 -20.82 -10.48
CA ASP A 64 25.92 -20.27 -9.12
C ASP A 64 25.98 -21.38 -8.08
N HIS A 65 26.40 -20.98 -6.88
CA HIS A 65 26.46 -21.85 -5.72
C HIS A 65 26.00 -21.09 -4.47
N SER A 66 25.63 -21.86 -3.45
CA SER A 66 25.31 -21.34 -2.12
C SER A 66 25.97 -22.17 -1.03
N ILE A 67 26.34 -21.50 0.06
CA ILE A 67 26.93 -22.07 1.27
C ILE A 67 25.98 -21.76 2.42
N PRO A 68 24.92 -22.55 2.61
CA PRO A 68 23.85 -22.14 3.50
C PRO A 68 24.10 -22.50 4.98
N LEU A 69 25.09 -23.35 5.28
CA LEU A 69 25.49 -23.74 6.62
C LEU A 69 26.95 -23.36 6.86
N SER A 70 27.20 -22.33 7.67
CA SER A 70 28.56 -21.80 7.87
C SER A 70 29.50 -22.71 8.65
N SER A 71 28.96 -23.62 9.47
CA SER A 71 29.73 -24.59 10.27
C SER A 71 29.94 -25.92 9.55
N GLU A 72 29.24 -26.16 8.44
CA GLU A 72 29.28 -27.41 7.72
C GLU A 72 29.93 -27.22 6.36
N ASN A 73 30.72 -28.20 5.95
CA ASN A 73 31.34 -28.23 4.63
C ASN A 73 30.34 -28.76 3.58
N ILE A 74 29.21 -28.05 3.42
CA ILE A 74 28.15 -28.36 2.45
C ILE A 74 28.02 -27.19 1.46
N ILE A 75 28.07 -27.48 0.17
CA ILE A 75 27.83 -26.50 -0.90
C ILE A 75 26.76 -27.02 -1.86
N PHE A 76 25.87 -26.13 -2.25
CA PHE A 76 24.83 -26.35 -3.25
C PHE A 76 25.25 -25.67 -4.55
N PHE A 77 25.25 -26.37 -5.68
CA PHE A 77 25.57 -25.86 -7.00
C PHE A 77 24.37 -26.01 -7.94
N LYS A 78 23.91 -24.92 -8.55
CA LYS A 78 22.87 -25.00 -9.58
C LYS A 78 23.50 -25.41 -10.91
N SER A 79 23.48 -26.71 -11.19
CA SER A 79 24.10 -27.31 -12.38
C SER A 79 23.30 -27.05 -13.65
N SER A 80 21.96 -27.04 -13.56
CA SER A 80 21.07 -26.74 -14.68
C SER A 80 19.80 -26.03 -14.21
N ASP A 81 18.89 -25.75 -15.14
CA ASP A 81 17.56 -25.20 -14.82
C ASP A 81 16.65 -26.20 -14.09
N ASN A 82 17.02 -27.48 -14.09
CA ASN A 82 16.21 -28.55 -13.50
C ASN A 82 16.90 -29.30 -12.36
N SER A 83 18.18 -29.03 -12.08
CA SER A 83 18.96 -29.83 -11.12
C SER A 83 19.93 -29.00 -10.29
N MET A 84 20.13 -29.46 -9.05
CA MET A 84 21.09 -28.95 -8.11
C MET A 84 21.97 -30.09 -7.59
N ILE A 85 23.28 -29.87 -7.59
CA ILE A 85 24.27 -30.80 -7.05
C ILE A 85 24.70 -30.30 -5.68
N ILE A 86 24.59 -31.15 -4.67
CA ILE A 86 24.99 -30.85 -3.29
C ILE A 86 26.24 -31.68 -2.99
N LEU A 87 27.31 -31.01 -2.59
CA LEU A 87 28.56 -31.64 -2.18
C LEU A 87 28.73 -31.51 -0.67
N TYR A 88 29.13 -32.60 -0.02
CA TYR A 88 29.46 -32.62 1.39
C TYR A 88 30.80 -33.28 1.62
N ASN A 89 31.57 -32.71 2.55
CA ASN A 89 32.80 -33.30 3.00
C ASN A 89 32.98 -33.07 4.51
N PRO A 90 32.89 -34.11 5.36
CA PRO A 90 33.01 -33.96 6.81
C PRO A 90 34.40 -33.48 7.26
N LYS A 91 35.44 -33.57 6.42
CA LYS A 91 36.83 -33.21 6.75
C LYS A 91 37.46 -32.36 5.66
N GLY A 92 37.76 -31.10 5.93
CA GLY A 92 38.48 -30.24 4.99
C GLY A 92 38.07 -28.78 5.08
N LYS A 93 38.52 -27.98 4.10
CA LYS A 93 38.09 -26.58 3.97
C LYS A 93 37.00 -26.49 2.91
N ILE A 94 35.92 -25.76 3.19
CA ILE A 94 34.83 -25.54 2.25
C ILE A 94 35.28 -25.00 0.87
N GLY A 95 36.36 -24.22 0.84
CA GLY A 95 36.97 -23.74 -0.41
C GLY A 95 37.45 -24.83 -1.36
N GLN A 96 37.73 -26.05 -0.86
CA GLN A 96 38.06 -27.19 -1.70
C GLN A 96 36.85 -27.67 -2.52
N LEU A 97 35.63 -27.57 -1.98
CA LEU A 97 34.41 -27.92 -2.70
C LEU A 97 34.10 -26.91 -3.82
N LEU A 98 34.50 -25.64 -3.67
CA LEU A 98 34.34 -24.61 -4.71
C LEU A 98 35.08 -24.92 -6.01
N THR A 99 36.11 -25.79 -5.97
CA THR A 99 36.80 -26.26 -7.18
C THR A 99 35.86 -27.00 -8.14
N PHE A 100 34.75 -27.54 -7.64
CA PHE A 100 33.72 -28.16 -8.46
C PHE A 100 33.13 -27.20 -9.50
N LYS A 101 33.08 -25.89 -9.20
CA LYS A 101 32.57 -24.87 -10.13
C LYS A 101 33.29 -24.91 -11.49
N GLY A 102 34.59 -25.21 -11.51
CA GLY A 102 35.39 -25.29 -12.74
C GLY A 102 35.17 -26.55 -13.57
N ILE A 103 34.58 -27.60 -13.00
CA ILE A 103 34.31 -28.88 -13.70
C ILE A 103 32.82 -29.19 -13.80
N MET A 104 31.95 -28.32 -13.29
CA MET A 104 30.51 -28.56 -13.19
C MET A 104 29.84 -28.74 -14.56
N ASP A 105 30.28 -27.98 -15.58
CA ASP A 105 29.73 -28.05 -16.93
C ASP A 105 29.86 -29.45 -17.57
N ASN A 106 30.87 -30.22 -17.17
CA ASN A 106 31.06 -31.60 -17.64
C ASN A 106 29.93 -32.53 -17.22
N TYR A 107 29.16 -32.14 -16.20
CA TYR A 107 28.10 -32.96 -15.61
C TYR A 107 26.70 -32.38 -15.86
N SER A 108 26.58 -31.06 -16.10
CA SER A 108 25.30 -30.40 -16.34
C SER A 108 24.50 -31.01 -17.49
N ASN A 109 25.16 -31.26 -18.64
CA ASN A 109 24.49 -31.83 -19.82
C ASN A 109 24.03 -33.27 -19.56
N SER A 110 24.87 -34.10 -18.93
CA SER A 110 24.49 -35.48 -18.58
C SER A 110 23.32 -35.52 -17.60
N LEU A 111 23.23 -34.59 -16.65
CA LEU A 111 22.10 -34.53 -15.73
C LEU A 111 20.81 -34.09 -16.41
N GLU A 112 20.87 -33.12 -17.33
CA GLU A 112 19.71 -32.72 -18.14
C GLU A 112 19.21 -33.91 -18.99
N GLU A 113 20.11 -34.68 -19.61
CA GLU A 113 19.75 -35.90 -20.35
C GLU A 113 19.14 -36.98 -19.47
N CYS A 114 19.69 -37.22 -18.26
CA CYS A 114 19.11 -38.19 -17.33
C CYS A 114 17.72 -37.74 -16.84
N ALA A 115 17.51 -36.44 -16.60
CA ALA A 115 16.24 -35.91 -16.07
C ALA A 115 15.07 -36.04 -17.07
N LEU A 116 15.32 -35.83 -18.36
CA LEU A 116 14.30 -35.97 -19.42
C LEU A 116 13.73 -37.40 -19.52
N LYS A 117 14.53 -38.41 -19.17
CA LYS A 117 14.07 -39.82 -19.14
C LYS A 117 13.11 -40.10 -17.98
N ILE A 118 13.23 -39.35 -16.89
CA ILE A 118 12.39 -39.53 -15.70
C ILE A 118 11.00 -38.92 -15.93
N GLU A 119 10.92 -37.75 -16.58
CA GLU A 119 9.64 -37.12 -16.92
C GLU A 119 8.86 -37.90 -18.01
N SER A 120 9.54 -38.49 -19.00
CA SER A 120 8.88 -39.24 -20.07
C SER A 120 8.27 -40.59 -19.64
N THR A 121 8.61 -41.09 -18.45
CA THR A 121 8.08 -42.36 -17.93
C THR A 121 6.85 -42.16 -17.01
N SER A 122 6.54 -40.92 -16.59
CA SER A 122 5.45 -40.63 -15.65
C SER A 122 4.21 -39.97 -16.27
N ILE A 123 4.18 -39.77 -17.60
CA ILE A 123 3.05 -39.15 -18.32
C ILE A 123 2.53 -40.11 -19.40
N LYS A 124 1.95 -41.23 -18.96
CA LYS A 124 1.03 -42.04 -19.77
C LYS A 124 -0.12 -42.50 -18.89
N GLU A 125 -0.94 -41.55 -18.45
CA GLU A 125 -2.37 -41.73 -18.21
C GLU A 125 -2.99 -40.41 -17.76
N ILE A 126 -4.27 -40.25 -18.10
CA ILE A 126 -5.20 -39.17 -17.74
C ILE A 126 -5.39 -38.05 -18.79
N GLU A 127 -6.50 -38.21 -19.49
CA GLU A 127 -7.43 -37.19 -20.02
C GLU A 127 -7.14 -36.49 -21.35
N LYS A 128 -7.53 -37.18 -22.42
CA LYS A 128 -8.09 -36.53 -23.61
C LYS A 128 -9.48 -35.98 -23.27
N SER A 129 -9.56 -34.76 -22.73
CA SER A 129 -10.77 -33.96 -22.85
C SER A 129 -10.86 -33.37 -24.27
N PRO A 130 -12.05 -33.26 -24.88
CA PRO A 130 -12.19 -32.77 -26.24
C PRO A 130 -11.72 -31.31 -26.33
N LYS A 131 -10.80 -31.02 -27.25
CA LYS A 131 -10.48 -29.64 -27.65
C LYS A 131 -11.71 -29.04 -28.34
N LEU A 132 -12.57 -28.38 -27.56
CA LEU A 132 -13.43 -27.32 -28.08
C LEU A 132 -12.49 -26.27 -28.68
N LEU A 133 -12.69 -25.97 -29.96
CA LEU A 133 -12.07 -24.85 -30.67
C LEU A 133 -12.50 -23.56 -29.97
N GLY A 134 -11.75 -23.18 -28.92
CA GLY A 134 -11.94 -21.93 -28.22
C GLY A 134 -11.55 -20.79 -29.13
N MET A 135 -12.55 -20.03 -29.58
CA MET A 135 -12.32 -18.64 -29.96
C MET A 135 -11.51 -18.00 -28.83
N PRO A 136 -10.41 -17.27 -29.12
CA PRO A 136 -9.69 -16.56 -28.08
C PRO A 136 -10.67 -15.63 -27.40
N LEU A 137 -11.01 -15.93 -26.14
CA LEU A 137 -11.67 -15.00 -25.24
C LEU A 137 -10.74 -13.79 -25.18
N ILE A 138 -11.05 -12.77 -25.97
CA ILE A 138 -10.45 -11.44 -25.83
C ILE A 138 -10.93 -10.97 -24.47
N GLN A 139 -10.14 -11.27 -23.44
CA GLN A 139 -10.31 -10.68 -22.12
C GLN A 139 -10.04 -9.18 -22.32
N LEU A 140 -11.11 -8.42 -22.50
CA LEU A 140 -11.05 -6.96 -22.45
C LEU A 140 -10.45 -6.61 -21.09
N LYS A 141 -9.21 -6.12 -21.11
CA LYS A 141 -8.56 -5.61 -19.90
C LYS A 141 -9.38 -4.44 -19.41
N VAL A 142 -10.17 -4.66 -18.38
CA VAL A 142 -10.91 -3.60 -17.68
C VAL A 142 -9.86 -2.62 -17.14
N PRO A 143 -10.03 -1.30 -17.31
CA PRO A 143 -9.10 -0.32 -16.79
C PRO A 143 -9.16 -0.33 -15.26
N VAL A 144 -8.22 -1.05 -14.65
CA VAL A 144 -8.00 -1.06 -13.20
C VAL A 144 -6.85 -0.11 -12.89
N PHE A 145 -7.10 0.84 -12.00
CA PHE A 145 -6.09 1.77 -11.53
C PHE A 145 -5.56 1.32 -10.17
N SER A 146 -4.25 1.03 -10.05
CA SER A 146 -3.59 0.78 -8.77
C SER A 146 -2.81 2.01 -8.31
N HIS A 147 -3.16 2.52 -7.13
CA HIS A 147 -2.46 3.64 -6.50
C HIS A 147 -1.00 3.27 -6.17
N ARG A 148 -0.78 2.13 -5.50
CA ARG A 148 0.55 1.70 -5.08
C ARG A 148 1.46 1.42 -6.25
N GLU A 149 0.99 0.73 -7.29
CA GLU A 149 1.78 0.49 -8.49
C GLU A 149 2.28 1.81 -9.08
N LYS A 150 1.38 2.78 -9.22
CA LYS A 150 1.72 4.09 -9.78
C LYS A 150 2.70 4.85 -8.89
N LEU A 151 2.48 4.90 -7.58
CA LEU A 151 3.39 5.52 -6.64
C LEU A 151 4.77 4.85 -6.69
N TYR A 152 4.82 3.52 -6.64
CA TYR A 152 6.07 2.75 -6.57
C TYR A 152 6.90 2.85 -7.85
N LYS A 153 6.26 2.98 -9.02
CA LYS A 153 6.93 3.27 -10.29
C LYS A 153 7.68 4.61 -10.29
N ASN A 154 7.25 5.57 -9.48
CA ASN A 154 7.89 6.88 -9.35
C ASN A 154 8.96 6.94 -8.23
N LEU A 155 9.10 5.87 -7.43
CA LEU A 155 10.01 5.84 -6.29
C LEU A 155 11.31 5.11 -6.65
N ILE A 156 12.40 5.86 -6.78
CA ILE A 156 13.72 5.30 -7.06
C ILE A 156 14.60 5.42 -5.80
N PRO A 157 14.85 4.31 -5.07
CA PRO A 157 15.76 4.31 -3.94
C PRO A 157 17.22 4.39 -4.39
N VAL A 158 18.03 5.19 -3.69
CA VAL A 158 19.45 5.38 -3.98
C VAL A 158 20.29 5.18 -2.71
N LEU A 159 21.31 4.32 -2.79
CA LEU A 159 22.32 4.19 -1.74
C LEU A 159 23.39 5.29 -1.83
N LYS A 160 23.64 6.02 -0.72
CA LYS A 160 24.58 7.16 -0.69
C LYS A 160 26.06 6.79 -0.81
N LYS A 161 26.46 5.61 -0.32
CA LYS A 161 27.84 5.08 -0.36
C LYS A 161 27.80 3.55 -0.33
N LYS A 162 28.85 2.91 -0.85
CA LYS A 162 29.12 1.48 -0.61
C LYS A 162 29.01 1.22 0.89
N ILE A 163 28.07 0.36 1.26
CA ILE A 163 27.91 -0.02 2.66
C ILE A 163 29.22 -0.72 3.06
N LYS A 164 29.82 -0.32 4.20
CA LYS A 164 31.14 -0.84 4.63
C LYS A 164 31.23 -2.36 4.41
N ASP A 165 32.24 -2.80 3.65
CA ASP A 165 32.39 -4.18 3.14
C ASP A 165 32.38 -5.27 4.24
N GLN A 166 32.57 -4.90 5.50
CA GLN A 166 32.58 -5.81 6.65
C GLN A 166 31.20 -6.13 7.23
N LYS A 167 30.12 -5.46 6.78
CA LYS A 167 28.76 -5.77 7.26
C LYS A 167 28.19 -6.96 6.51
N LYS A 168 27.93 -8.04 7.25
CA LYS A 168 27.15 -9.19 6.75
C LYS A 168 25.69 -8.78 6.64
N PHE A 169 25.11 -8.95 5.45
CA PHE A 169 23.67 -8.84 5.22
C PHE A 169 23.09 -10.25 5.09
N SER A 170 21.81 -10.41 5.42
CA SER A 170 21.08 -11.57 4.92
C SER A 170 21.06 -11.57 3.38
N LEU A 171 20.90 -12.74 2.77
CA LEU A 171 20.80 -12.86 1.30
C LEU A 171 19.71 -11.93 0.74
N THR A 172 18.54 -11.96 1.38
CA THR A 172 17.39 -11.14 1.07
C THR A 172 17.68 -9.64 1.16
N GLU A 173 18.36 -9.20 2.23
CA GLU A 173 18.82 -7.80 2.32
C GLU A 173 19.81 -7.43 1.22
N GLY A 174 20.76 -8.31 0.92
CA GLY A 174 21.70 -8.11 -0.18
C GLY A 174 20.99 -7.90 -1.52
N ILE A 175 19.99 -8.73 -1.84
CA ILE A 175 19.22 -8.65 -3.09
C ILE A 175 18.48 -7.32 -3.19
N VAL A 176 17.74 -6.91 -2.15
CA VAL A 176 16.99 -5.64 -2.15
C VAL A 176 17.95 -4.45 -2.31
N LEU A 177 19.05 -4.44 -1.56
CA LEU A 177 20.02 -3.34 -1.57
C LEU A 177 20.78 -3.24 -2.89
N ASN A 178 21.11 -4.37 -3.52
CA ASN A 178 21.76 -4.40 -4.83
C ASN A 178 20.89 -3.76 -5.92
N LYS A 179 19.56 -3.73 -5.73
CA LYS A 179 18.62 -3.07 -6.64
C LYS A 179 18.36 -1.59 -6.30
N CYS A 180 18.88 -1.10 -5.16
CA CYS A 180 18.78 0.31 -4.74
C CYS A 180 19.92 1.17 -5.29
N ASP A 181 20.25 0.98 -6.57
CA ASP A 181 21.37 1.61 -7.28
C ASP A 181 21.01 2.94 -7.94
N GLY A 182 19.73 3.35 -7.84
CA GLY A 182 19.21 4.54 -8.49
C GLY A 182 18.70 4.34 -9.91
N THR A 183 18.60 3.09 -10.40
CA THR A 183 18.07 2.76 -11.72
C THR A 183 16.72 2.07 -11.66
N GLN A 184 16.50 1.18 -10.69
CA GLN A 184 15.24 0.44 -10.50
C GLN A 184 14.27 1.23 -9.61
N ASN A 185 12.99 1.22 -9.98
CA ASN A 185 11.93 1.77 -9.15
C ASN A 185 11.46 0.74 -8.10
N LEU A 186 10.74 1.20 -7.09
CA LEU A 186 10.29 0.38 -5.97
C LEU A 186 9.30 -0.71 -6.41
N PHE A 187 8.55 -0.50 -7.49
CA PHE A 187 7.63 -1.50 -8.03
C PHE A 187 8.40 -2.70 -8.58
N ASP A 188 9.42 -2.44 -9.40
CA ASP A 188 10.27 -3.50 -9.94
C ASP A 188 11.07 -4.21 -8.85
N ILE A 189 11.50 -3.47 -7.81
CA ILE A 189 12.18 -4.05 -6.65
C ILE A 189 11.24 -5.01 -5.91
N THR A 190 10.05 -4.55 -5.53
CA THR A 190 9.05 -5.37 -4.80
C THR A 190 8.58 -6.57 -5.61
N LYS A 191 8.43 -6.46 -6.94
CA LYS A 191 8.06 -7.59 -7.81
C LYS A 191 9.18 -8.61 -8.02
N SER A 192 10.44 -8.18 -7.93
CA SER A 192 11.59 -9.06 -8.16
C SER A 192 12.10 -9.77 -6.91
N VAL A 193 11.53 -9.46 -5.74
CA VAL A 193 11.84 -10.14 -4.47
C VAL A 193 10.58 -10.81 -3.96
N GLU A 194 10.71 -12.01 -3.39
CA GLU A 194 9.56 -12.72 -2.82
C GLU A 194 9.34 -12.35 -1.36
N LEU A 195 9.26 -11.05 -1.13
CA LEU A 195 8.90 -10.48 0.16
C LEU A 195 7.56 -9.79 0.03
N LYS A 196 6.88 -9.65 1.16
CA LYS A 196 5.73 -8.76 1.21
C LYS A 196 6.22 -7.32 1.09
N ASP A 197 5.40 -6.45 0.49
CA ASP A 197 5.73 -5.02 0.31
C ASP A 197 6.18 -4.39 1.64
N ASN A 198 5.45 -4.61 2.74
CA ASN A 198 5.84 -4.11 4.06
C ASN A 198 7.23 -4.57 4.54
N GLU A 199 7.66 -5.79 4.20
CA GLU A 199 8.99 -6.28 4.59
C GLU A 199 10.09 -5.54 3.81
N VAL A 200 9.86 -5.29 2.52
CA VAL A 200 10.74 -4.47 1.67
C VAL A 200 10.80 -3.05 2.23
N LEU A 201 9.65 -2.43 2.52
CA LEU A 201 9.57 -1.08 3.06
C LEU A 201 10.27 -0.95 4.42
N ALA A 202 10.07 -1.90 5.33
CA ALA A 202 10.72 -1.94 6.63
C ALA A 202 12.25 -1.99 6.50
N LEU A 203 12.73 -2.83 5.57
CA LEU A 203 14.14 -2.95 5.25
C LEU A 203 14.69 -1.64 4.70
N LEU A 204 14.05 -1.03 3.69
CA LEU A 204 14.48 0.24 3.12
C LEU A 204 14.51 1.36 4.18
N TYR A 205 13.52 1.39 5.07
CA TYR A 205 13.45 2.37 6.15
C TYR A 205 14.60 2.24 7.15
N LYS A 206 15.01 1.01 7.49
CA LYS A 206 16.18 0.73 8.35
C LYS A 206 17.48 1.34 7.79
N PHE A 207 17.63 1.41 6.47
CA PHE A 207 18.79 2.05 5.82
C PHE A 207 18.62 3.57 5.64
N LEU A 208 17.39 4.04 5.49
CA LEU A 208 17.05 5.47 5.51
C LEU A 208 17.40 6.12 6.85
N GLU A 209 16.99 5.51 7.98
CA GLU A 209 17.29 6.01 9.35
C GLU A 209 18.80 6.16 9.58
N LYS A 210 19.60 5.26 9.00
CA LYS A 210 21.07 5.29 9.05
C LYS A 210 21.71 6.27 8.05
N LYS A 211 20.89 7.02 7.31
CA LYS A 211 21.30 7.94 6.22
C LYS A 211 22.11 7.24 5.12
N GLN A 212 21.92 5.94 4.95
CA GLN A 212 22.62 5.13 3.93
C GLN A 212 21.82 5.03 2.63
N LEU A 213 20.49 5.14 2.73
CA LEU A 213 19.55 5.14 1.61
C LEU A 213 18.78 6.45 1.60
N PHE A 214 18.31 6.90 0.44
CA PHE A 214 17.36 7.99 0.31
C PHE A 214 16.50 7.85 -0.94
N PHE A 215 15.35 8.54 -0.93
CA PHE A 215 14.52 8.77 -2.11
C PHE A 215 14.72 10.21 -2.55
N LYS A 216 15.01 10.44 -3.84
CA LYS A 216 15.41 11.77 -4.34
C LYS A 216 14.33 12.83 -4.11
N GLU A 217 13.09 12.51 -4.43
CA GLU A 217 11.98 13.48 -4.45
C GLU A 217 10.92 13.24 -3.37
N TYR A 218 11.10 12.22 -2.54
CA TYR A 218 10.11 11.82 -1.52
C TYR A 218 10.74 11.78 -0.13
N GLY A 219 9.99 12.26 0.85
CA GLY A 219 10.16 11.90 2.25
C GLY A 219 9.57 10.51 2.47
N PHE A 220 10.23 9.73 3.33
CA PHE A 220 9.78 8.39 3.69
C PHE A 220 9.53 8.35 5.19
N LEU A 221 8.29 8.13 5.59
CA LEU A 221 7.82 8.17 6.98
C LEU A 221 7.38 6.79 7.43
N LYS A 222 7.61 6.49 8.71
CA LYS A 222 7.14 5.31 9.42
C LYS A 222 6.18 5.78 10.49
N ILE A 223 4.93 5.33 10.43
CA ILE A 223 3.87 5.74 11.34
C ILE A 223 3.29 4.52 12.02
N SER A 224 3.19 4.56 13.34
CA SER A 224 2.61 3.47 14.13
C SER A 224 1.10 3.69 14.29
N CYS A 225 0.34 2.64 14.05
CA CYS A 225 -1.10 2.62 14.28
C CYS A 225 -1.39 2.98 15.74
N PRO A 226 -2.24 3.98 16.02
CA PRO A 226 -2.53 4.38 17.40
C PRO A 226 -3.12 3.23 18.23
N GLN A 227 -3.87 2.31 17.60
CA GLN A 227 -4.59 1.23 18.24
C GLN A 227 -3.74 -0.03 18.50
N CYS A 228 -3.10 -0.59 17.46
CA CYS A 228 -2.39 -1.88 17.56
C CYS A 228 -0.87 -1.77 17.43
N LYS A 229 -0.34 -0.57 17.17
CA LYS A 229 1.08 -0.26 16.95
C LYS A 229 1.71 -0.79 15.67
N ASP A 230 0.97 -1.50 14.82
CA ASP A 230 1.42 -1.88 13.48
C ASP A 230 1.90 -0.69 12.66
N LEU A 231 2.87 -0.94 11.78
CA LEU A 231 3.58 0.10 11.06
C LEU A 231 2.97 0.32 9.67
N ALA A 232 2.69 1.59 9.37
CA ALA A 232 2.45 2.09 8.03
C ALA A 232 3.69 2.83 7.52
N TYR A 233 3.96 2.65 6.24
CA TYR A 233 5.11 3.23 5.52
C TYR A 233 4.57 4.17 4.44
N LEU A 234 4.88 5.46 4.55
CA LEU A 234 4.31 6.49 3.67
C LEU A 234 5.38 7.24 2.91
N PHE A 235 5.11 7.48 1.63
CA PHE A 235 5.93 8.34 0.79
C PHE A 235 5.18 9.64 0.52
N ILE A 236 5.80 10.75 0.90
CA ILE A 236 5.23 12.08 0.67
C ILE A 236 6.22 12.86 -0.18
N PRO A 237 5.81 13.48 -1.30
CA PRO A 237 6.70 14.31 -2.09
C PRO A 237 7.35 15.40 -1.23
N LYS A 238 8.67 15.57 -1.34
CA LYS A 238 9.42 16.56 -0.54
C LYS A 238 8.87 17.97 -0.73
N PHE A 239 8.47 18.32 -1.95
CA PHE A 239 7.90 19.64 -2.20
C PHE A 239 6.61 19.88 -1.40
N ILE A 240 5.82 18.85 -1.08
CA ILE A 240 4.63 18.99 -0.22
C ILE A 240 5.08 19.23 1.22
N LEU A 241 6.03 18.42 1.72
CA LEU A 241 6.60 18.58 3.06
C LEU A 241 7.25 19.96 3.26
N ASP A 242 7.97 20.46 2.25
CA ASP A 242 8.69 21.73 2.31
C ASP A 242 7.73 22.92 2.29
N VAL A 243 6.63 22.83 1.54
CA VAL A 243 5.68 23.91 1.31
C VAL A 243 4.61 24.00 2.39
N TYR A 244 4.04 22.86 2.77
CA TYR A 244 2.91 22.77 3.70
C TYR A 244 3.37 22.21 5.03
N GLN A 245 4.17 23.02 5.72
CA GLN A 245 4.67 22.68 7.04
C GLN A 245 3.54 22.69 8.10
N THR A 246 2.37 23.28 7.84
CA THR A 246 1.20 23.23 8.74
C THR A 246 0.04 22.53 8.07
N ASN A 247 -0.62 21.61 8.80
CA ASN A 247 -1.87 20.94 8.43
C ASN A 247 -1.77 19.90 7.31
N LEU A 248 -0.64 19.19 7.22
CA LEU A 248 -0.54 18.06 6.32
C LEU A 248 -1.23 16.83 6.93
N ARG A 249 -2.30 16.35 6.32
CA ARG A 249 -3.05 15.17 6.78
C ARG A 249 -2.89 14.04 5.78
N VAL A 250 -2.60 12.84 6.26
CA VAL A 250 -2.48 11.64 5.41
C VAL A 250 -3.27 10.49 6.04
N GLN A 251 -4.09 9.83 5.24
CA GLN A 251 -4.79 8.63 5.66
C GLN A 251 -3.87 7.41 5.56
N CYS A 252 -3.87 6.57 6.59
CA CYS A 252 -2.95 5.45 6.76
C CYS A 252 -3.73 4.13 6.82
N HIS A 253 -3.23 3.14 6.09
CA HIS A 253 -3.72 1.76 6.07
C HIS A 253 -2.54 0.80 6.23
N PRO A 254 -2.11 0.43 7.46
CA PRO A 254 -1.05 -0.54 7.67
C PRO A 254 -1.45 -1.90 7.09
N GLU A 255 -0.57 -2.59 6.36
CA GLU A 255 -0.91 -3.91 5.82
C GLU A 255 -1.05 -5.00 6.90
N GLY A 256 -0.47 -4.76 8.09
CA GLY A 256 -0.52 -5.71 9.21
C GLY A 256 -1.84 -5.75 9.96
N CYS A 257 -2.70 -4.72 9.81
CA CYS A 257 -3.94 -4.61 10.56
C CYS A 257 -5.09 -4.02 9.73
N ASP A 258 -6.32 -4.24 10.19
CA ASP A 258 -7.51 -3.70 9.54
C ASP A 258 -7.90 -2.26 9.97
N HIS A 259 -7.09 -1.61 10.81
CA HIS A 259 -7.35 -0.27 11.31
C HIS A 259 -7.04 0.81 10.26
N THR A 260 -7.86 1.85 10.25
CA THR A 260 -7.65 3.07 9.49
C THR A 260 -7.44 4.24 10.44
N PHE A 261 -6.50 5.12 10.14
CA PHE A 261 -6.25 6.32 10.94
C PHE A 261 -5.68 7.43 10.07
N THR A 262 -5.82 8.68 10.52
CA THR A 262 -5.12 9.83 9.93
C THR A 262 -3.85 10.13 10.70
N ALA A 263 -2.87 10.65 9.98
CA ALA A 263 -1.65 11.22 10.53
C ALA A 263 -1.59 12.71 10.15
N LEU A 264 -1.63 13.57 11.16
CA LEU A 264 -1.37 14.99 11.03
C LEU A 264 0.12 15.25 11.24
N ILE A 265 0.78 15.83 10.25
CA ILE A 265 2.22 16.10 10.24
C ILE A 265 2.43 17.61 10.38
N ASP A 266 3.16 18.01 11.41
CA ASP A 266 3.45 19.42 11.70
C ASP A 266 4.76 19.93 11.07
N LYS A 267 5.10 21.20 11.35
CA LYS A 267 6.28 21.89 10.78
C LYS A 267 7.60 21.24 11.17
N LYS A 268 7.60 20.54 12.29
CA LYS A 268 8.76 19.85 12.87
C LYS A 268 8.72 18.36 12.55
N LEU A 269 7.85 17.92 11.62
CA LEU A 269 7.60 16.53 11.27
C LEU A 269 7.13 15.68 12.46
N ARG A 270 6.52 16.30 13.46
CA ARG A 270 5.84 15.57 14.53
C ARG A 270 4.52 15.05 14.00
N ILE A 271 4.18 13.84 14.41
CA ILE A 271 3.02 13.11 13.90
C ILE A 271 2.03 12.95 15.03
N LYS A 272 0.80 13.46 14.83
CA LYS A 272 -0.36 13.17 15.69
C LYS A 272 -1.28 12.24 14.91
N THR A 273 -1.64 11.10 15.49
CA THR A 273 -2.54 10.14 14.83
C THR A 273 -3.92 10.13 15.46
N THR A 274 -4.95 9.96 14.62
CA THR A 274 -6.35 9.89 15.03
C THR A 274 -7.03 8.69 14.36
N ILE A 275 -7.70 7.83 15.13
CA ILE A 275 -8.41 6.66 14.60
C ILE A 275 -9.62 7.12 13.80
N ILE A 276 -9.92 6.42 12.69
CA ILE A 276 -11.12 6.64 11.89
C ILE A 276 -12.01 5.41 12.01
N GLU A 277 -13.31 5.63 12.28
CA GLU A 277 -14.30 4.56 12.22
C GLU A 277 -14.48 4.11 10.76
N LYS A 278 -14.35 2.81 10.53
CA LYS A 278 -14.28 2.22 9.19
C LYS A 278 -15.69 2.00 8.61
N LEU A 279 -15.92 2.48 7.39
CA LEU A 279 -17.13 2.19 6.62
C LEU A 279 -16.92 1.06 5.61
N SER A 280 -15.71 0.94 5.05
CA SER A 280 -15.40 -0.09 4.07
C SER A 280 -13.97 -0.61 4.19
N LYS A 281 -13.69 -1.75 3.56
CA LYS A 281 -12.33 -2.31 3.53
C LYS A 281 -11.50 -1.55 2.48
N PRO A 282 -10.33 -0.97 2.87
CA PRO A 282 -9.43 -0.31 1.94
C PRO A 282 -9.03 -1.21 0.78
N ARG A 283 -8.90 -0.61 -0.40
CA ARG A 283 -8.44 -1.25 -1.63
C ARG A 283 -7.44 -0.34 -2.31
N ASP A 284 -6.38 -0.93 -2.84
CA ASP A 284 -5.39 -0.16 -3.61
C ASP A 284 -5.82 0.04 -5.08
N GLU A 285 -6.80 -0.75 -5.53
CA GLU A 285 -7.26 -0.78 -6.91
C GLU A 285 -8.67 -0.21 -7.06
N LEU A 286 -8.87 0.60 -8.12
CA LEU A 286 -10.16 1.14 -8.54
C LEU A 286 -10.51 0.64 -9.94
N ASP A 287 -11.63 -0.06 -10.04
CA ASP A 287 -12.27 -0.40 -11.31
C ASP A 287 -13.15 0.79 -11.75
N ILE A 288 -12.67 1.55 -12.73
CA ILE A 288 -13.34 2.77 -13.23
C ILE A 288 -14.71 2.44 -13.84
N SER A 289 -14.90 1.21 -14.35
CA SER A 289 -16.20 0.80 -14.89
C SER A 289 -17.26 0.56 -13.82
N LYS A 290 -16.86 0.50 -12.54
CA LYS A 290 -17.72 0.22 -11.38
C LYS A 290 -17.65 1.33 -10.34
N LEU A 291 -17.57 2.59 -10.76
CA LEU A 291 -17.57 3.71 -9.82
C LEU A 291 -18.88 3.79 -9.04
N SER A 292 -18.76 3.65 -7.72
CA SER A 292 -19.85 3.80 -6.75
C SER A 292 -19.33 4.43 -5.47
N ILE A 293 -20.23 4.91 -4.59
CA ILE A 293 -19.86 5.53 -3.31
C ILE A 293 -19.00 4.55 -2.49
N LYS A 294 -19.42 3.28 -2.40
CA LYS A 294 -18.70 2.22 -1.70
C LYS A 294 -17.31 1.98 -2.27
N ASN A 295 -17.18 1.91 -3.59
CA ASN A 295 -15.89 1.66 -4.25
C ASN A 295 -14.94 2.84 -4.10
N LEU A 296 -15.45 4.08 -4.15
CA LEU A 296 -14.65 5.28 -3.91
C LEU A 296 -14.20 5.40 -2.45
N ILE A 297 -15.07 5.15 -1.46
CA ILE A 297 -14.65 5.14 -0.05
C ILE A 297 -13.61 4.04 0.18
N SER A 298 -13.79 2.86 -0.41
CA SER A 298 -12.83 1.77 -0.28
C SER A 298 -11.48 2.10 -0.91
N TYR A 299 -11.46 2.83 -2.02
CA TYR A 299 -10.25 3.18 -2.74
C TYR A 299 -9.52 4.40 -2.15
N LEU A 300 -10.25 5.50 -1.92
CA LEU A 300 -9.70 6.75 -1.40
C LEU A 300 -9.43 6.69 0.11
N GLY A 301 -10.20 5.85 0.82
CA GLY A 301 -10.35 5.91 2.26
C GLY A 301 -11.40 6.93 2.72
N GLU A 302 -11.92 6.73 3.93
CA GLU A 302 -12.96 7.57 4.53
C GLU A 302 -12.56 9.05 4.67
N ASP A 303 -11.36 9.36 5.16
CA ASP A 303 -10.93 10.75 5.41
C ASP A 303 -10.84 11.53 4.11
N LEU A 304 -10.23 10.95 3.08
CA LEU A 304 -10.09 11.60 1.78
C LEU A 304 -11.45 11.77 1.09
N PHE A 305 -12.27 10.73 1.10
CA PHE A 305 -13.61 10.80 0.51
C PHE A 305 -14.49 11.85 1.22
N PHE A 306 -14.49 11.89 2.55
CA PHE A 306 -15.23 12.88 3.32
C PHE A 306 -14.69 14.29 3.12
N SER A 307 -13.36 14.46 3.04
CA SER A 307 -12.76 15.76 2.74
C SER A 307 -13.23 16.30 1.37
N ILE A 308 -13.25 15.45 0.34
CA ILE A 308 -13.73 15.82 -1.00
C ILE A 308 -15.21 16.17 -0.95
N PHE A 309 -16.03 15.31 -0.34
CA PHE A 309 -17.46 15.52 -0.22
C PHE A 309 -17.78 16.82 0.52
N HIS A 310 -17.14 17.03 1.67
CA HIS A 310 -17.30 18.21 2.51
C HIS A 310 -16.91 19.48 1.76
N ALA A 311 -15.76 19.48 1.06
CA ALA A 311 -15.33 20.61 0.25
C ALA A 311 -16.34 20.95 -0.85
N ILE A 312 -16.86 19.94 -1.58
CA ILE A 312 -17.91 20.15 -2.58
C ILE A 312 -19.16 20.77 -1.92
N PHE A 313 -19.58 20.20 -0.79
CA PHE A 313 -20.77 20.59 -0.05
C PHE A 313 -20.73 22.07 0.36
N ILE A 314 -19.58 22.55 0.83
CA ILE A 314 -19.33 23.94 1.23
C ILE A 314 -18.81 24.82 0.07
N GLN A 315 -18.90 24.38 -1.18
CA GLN A 315 -18.43 25.12 -2.36
C GLN A 315 -16.95 25.53 -2.30
N LEU A 316 -16.13 24.76 -1.58
CA LEU A 316 -14.70 24.94 -1.59
C LEU A 316 -14.11 24.34 -2.87
N LYS A 317 -13.24 25.14 -3.51
CA LYS A 317 -12.46 24.69 -4.65
C LYS A 317 -11.45 23.60 -4.26
N ILE A 318 -11.51 22.48 -4.97
CA ILE A 318 -10.62 21.33 -4.83
C ILE A 318 -9.55 21.36 -5.91
N VAL A 319 -8.30 21.13 -5.52
CA VAL A 319 -7.15 21.04 -6.41
C VAL A 319 -6.58 19.63 -6.31
N PHE A 320 -6.77 18.84 -7.37
CA PHE A 320 -6.15 17.54 -7.49
C PHE A 320 -4.79 17.63 -8.16
N ILE A 321 -3.83 16.92 -7.59
CA ILE A 321 -2.51 16.69 -8.16
C ILE A 321 -2.45 15.21 -8.57
N GLY A 322 -2.49 14.90 -9.87
CA GLY A 322 -2.53 13.50 -10.30
C GLY A 322 -2.76 13.30 -11.80
N GLU A 323 -3.23 12.10 -12.18
CA GLU A 323 -3.58 11.81 -13.57
C GLU A 323 -4.91 12.45 -13.95
N GLU A 324 -4.95 13.07 -15.11
CA GLU A 324 -6.17 13.69 -15.61
C GLU A 324 -7.30 12.69 -15.84
N ALA A 325 -7.01 11.49 -16.37
CA ALA A 325 -8.02 10.50 -16.69
C ALA A 325 -8.85 10.10 -15.45
N ILE A 326 -8.20 9.58 -14.40
CA ILE A 326 -8.90 9.17 -13.17
C ILE A 326 -9.59 10.34 -12.47
N ILE A 327 -8.97 11.53 -12.44
CA ILE A 327 -9.56 12.71 -11.80
C ILE A 327 -10.83 13.14 -12.54
N LYS A 328 -10.84 13.04 -13.88
CA LYS A 328 -12.00 13.35 -14.70
C LYS A 328 -13.14 12.38 -14.44
N ASP A 329 -12.86 11.08 -14.33
CA ASP A 329 -13.87 10.05 -14.03
C ASP A 329 -14.45 10.20 -12.62
N ILE A 330 -13.61 10.44 -11.62
CA ILE A 330 -14.05 10.73 -10.24
C ILE A 330 -14.89 12.02 -10.22
N THR A 331 -14.49 13.04 -10.97
CA THR A 331 -15.27 14.28 -11.07
C THR A 331 -16.64 14.03 -11.73
N GLN A 332 -16.69 13.23 -12.79
CA GLN A 332 -17.96 12.87 -13.44
C GLN A 332 -18.87 12.11 -12.48
N PHE A 333 -18.31 11.22 -11.65
CA PHE A 333 -19.07 10.57 -10.59
C PHE A 333 -19.64 11.59 -9.60
N PHE A 334 -18.83 12.50 -9.07
CA PHE A 334 -19.31 13.52 -8.11
C PHE A 334 -20.36 14.45 -8.72
N LYS A 335 -20.32 14.74 -10.03
CA LYS A 335 -21.37 15.50 -10.72
C LYS A 335 -22.75 14.81 -10.72
N ARG A 336 -22.81 13.48 -10.57
CA ARG A 336 -24.08 12.76 -10.40
C ARG A 336 -24.71 13.03 -9.03
N ILE A 337 -23.87 13.22 -8.02
CA ILE A 337 -24.29 13.59 -6.65
C ILE A 337 -24.56 15.11 -6.59
N PHE A 338 -23.69 15.92 -7.17
CA PHE A 338 -23.80 17.37 -7.13
C PHE A 338 -23.84 17.94 -8.56
N PRO A 339 -25.02 17.99 -9.21
CA PRO A 339 -25.17 18.45 -10.59
C PRO A 339 -24.64 19.86 -10.84
N GLN A 340 -24.58 20.70 -9.80
CA GLN A 340 -24.05 22.06 -9.85
C GLN A 340 -22.53 22.14 -10.02
N LEU A 341 -21.79 21.05 -9.80
CA LEU A 341 -20.33 21.02 -9.89
C LEU A 341 -19.80 21.33 -11.29
N LYS A 342 -18.86 22.27 -11.38
CA LYS A 342 -18.17 22.67 -12.62
C LYS A 342 -16.70 22.28 -12.57
N TYR A 343 -16.32 21.28 -13.38
CA TYR A 343 -14.91 20.95 -13.64
C TYR A 343 -14.19 22.15 -14.26
N GLY A 344 -12.97 22.44 -13.79
CA GLY A 344 -12.19 23.62 -14.16
C GLY A 344 -12.44 24.85 -13.26
N ASN A 345 -13.59 24.92 -12.58
CA ASN A 345 -13.91 26.01 -11.65
C ASN A 345 -13.86 25.54 -10.19
N ASP A 346 -14.60 24.48 -9.88
CA ASP A 346 -14.77 23.95 -8.53
C ASP A 346 -13.77 22.83 -8.26
N ILE A 347 -13.48 22.02 -9.29
CA ILE A 347 -12.47 20.97 -9.25
C ILE A 347 -11.43 21.27 -10.33
N ILE A 348 -10.18 21.45 -9.91
CA ILE A 348 -9.04 21.77 -10.77
C ILE A 348 -8.08 20.59 -10.73
N ASN A 349 -7.66 20.11 -11.90
CA ASN A 349 -6.55 19.16 -12.01
C ASN A 349 -5.29 19.90 -12.45
N ILE A 350 -4.18 19.68 -11.77
CA ILE A 350 -2.87 20.22 -12.13
C ILE A 350 -1.78 19.15 -11.95
N ASN A 351 -0.69 19.26 -12.71
CA ASN A 351 0.46 18.40 -12.48
C ASN A 351 1.34 18.91 -11.32
N GLN A 352 2.21 18.03 -10.81
CA GLN A 352 3.11 18.34 -9.68
C GLN A 352 4.02 19.55 -9.96
N THR A 353 4.54 19.68 -11.18
CA THR A 353 5.44 20.78 -11.57
C THR A 353 4.74 22.13 -11.51
N GLU A 354 3.51 22.20 -12.02
CA GLU A 354 2.69 23.41 -11.98
C GLU A 354 2.31 23.78 -10.55
N PHE A 355 1.86 22.79 -9.76
CA PHE A 355 1.55 23.03 -8.35
C PHE A 355 2.75 23.58 -7.60
N LYS A 356 3.94 23.00 -7.78
CA LYS A 356 5.18 23.45 -7.13
C LYS A 356 5.49 24.91 -7.45
N LYS A 357 5.25 25.36 -8.69
CA LYS A 357 5.46 26.76 -9.09
C LYS A 357 4.40 27.70 -8.50
N ASN A 358 3.16 27.23 -8.36
CA ASN A 358 2.00 28.05 -8.07
C ASN A 358 1.35 27.79 -6.70
N PHE A 359 2.00 27.07 -5.79
CA PHE A 359 1.38 26.58 -4.55
C PHE A 359 0.68 27.68 -3.72
N LYS A 360 1.24 28.91 -3.70
CA LYS A 360 0.69 30.03 -2.94
C LYS A 360 -0.74 30.38 -3.39
N LYS A 361 -1.05 30.18 -4.68
CA LYS A 361 -2.37 30.38 -5.27
C LYS A 361 -3.42 29.44 -4.67
N TYR A 362 -2.99 28.26 -4.21
CA TYR A 362 -3.86 27.17 -3.78
C TYR A 362 -3.97 27.02 -2.26
N LYS A 363 -3.40 27.95 -1.47
CA LYS A 363 -3.40 27.86 0.01
C LYS A 363 -4.79 27.85 0.66
N LYS A 364 -5.79 28.39 -0.03
CA LYS A 364 -7.18 28.45 0.46
C LYS A 364 -8.04 27.33 -0.14
N ASN A 365 -7.43 26.41 -0.87
CA ASN A 365 -8.11 25.30 -1.52
C ASN A 365 -7.87 24.01 -0.74
N LEU A 366 -8.77 23.05 -0.91
CA LEU A 366 -8.49 21.68 -0.52
C LEU A 366 -7.55 21.11 -1.58
N VAL A 367 -6.32 20.81 -1.21
CA VAL A 367 -5.36 20.22 -2.14
C VAL A 367 -5.18 18.75 -1.82
N ILE A 368 -5.33 17.91 -2.83
CA ILE A 368 -5.23 16.46 -2.72
C ILE A 368 -4.17 15.98 -3.72
N ASP A 369 -3.10 15.38 -3.19
CA ASP A 369 -2.18 14.61 -4.02
C ASP A 369 -2.64 13.16 -4.10
N PHE A 370 -3.24 12.83 -5.23
CA PHE A 370 -3.80 11.50 -5.51
C PHE A 370 -2.73 10.40 -5.51
N ASN A 371 -1.47 10.74 -5.79
CA ASN A 371 -0.40 9.74 -5.85
C ASN A 371 0.16 9.38 -4.47
N SER A 372 -0.09 10.20 -3.45
CA SER A 372 0.42 9.96 -2.08
C SER A 372 -0.68 9.92 -1.03
N HIS A 373 -1.96 10.00 -1.44
CA HIS A 373 -3.12 10.18 -0.58
C HIS A 373 -2.93 11.27 0.48
N THR A 374 -2.25 12.35 0.07
CA THR A 374 -1.92 13.45 0.97
C THR A 374 -2.94 14.57 0.81
N ILE A 375 -3.47 15.04 1.93
CA ILE A 375 -4.44 16.12 2.02
C ILE A 375 -3.76 17.33 2.65
N ILE A 376 -3.92 18.46 2.00
CA ILE A 376 -3.65 19.76 2.58
C ILE A 376 -5.01 20.40 2.79
N ASP A 377 -5.47 20.33 4.02
CA ASP A 377 -6.78 20.81 4.40
C ASP A 377 -6.66 22.26 4.91
N PRO A 378 -7.35 23.23 4.29
CA PRO A 378 -7.44 24.58 4.84
C PRO A 378 -8.28 24.62 6.13
N TYR A 379 -9.10 23.59 6.40
CA TYR A 379 -9.91 23.48 7.60
C TYR A 379 -9.20 22.62 8.65
N GLN A 380 -9.27 23.06 9.90
CA GLN A 380 -8.75 22.33 11.06
C GLN A 380 -9.88 21.60 11.82
N ASP A 381 -11.07 21.49 11.23
CA ASP A 381 -12.21 20.82 11.85
C ASP A 381 -12.07 19.30 11.71
N ASP A 382 -11.77 18.66 12.84
CA ASP A 382 -11.43 17.24 12.95
C ASP A 382 -12.67 16.29 12.92
N LEU A 383 -13.88 16.77 12.61
CA LEU A 383 -15.11 16.01 12.83
C LEU A 383 -15.97 15.86 11.56
N PHE A 384 -15.65 14.84 10.75
CA PHE A 384 -16.52 14.32 9.68
C PHE A 384 -17.68 13.47 10.22
N ASP A 385 -18.22 13.83 11.40
CA ASP A 385 -19.28 13.04 12.05
C ASP A 385 -20.55 13.02 11.21
N PHE A 386 -20.90 14.15 10.57
CA PHE A 386 -22.04 14.23 9.67
C PHE A 386 -21.88 13.28 8.47
N GLU A 387 -20.77 13.39 7.75
CA GLU A 387 -20.45 12.58 6.59
C GLU A 387 -20.42 11.10 6.97
N PHE A 388 -19.79 10.76 8.09
CA PHE A 388 -19.75 9.40 8.59
C PHE A 388 -21.15 8.84 8.83
N LYS A 389 -22.03 9.56 9.56
CA LYS A 389 -23.41 9.09 9.81
C LYS A 389 -24.23 9.00 8.52
N LEU A 390 -24.06 9.96 7.61
CA LEU A 390 -24.71 9.97 6.30
C LEU A 390 -24.30 8.72 5.50
N PHE A 391 -23.01 8.51 5.30
CA PHE A 391 -22.54 7.39 4.48
C PHE A 391 -22.74 6.04 5.16
N LYS A 392 -22.75 5.95 6.49
CA LYS A 392 -23.18 4.74 7.21
C LYS A 392 -24.64 4.38 6.95
N LYS A 393 -25.52 5.36 6.72
CA LYS A 393 -26.92 5.14 6.31
C LYS A 393 -27.00 4.80 4.82
N VAL A 394 -26.34 5.58 3.97
CA VAL A 394 -26.37 5.43 2.50
C VAL A 394 -25.83 4.06 2.08
N LEU A 395 -24.72 3.60 2.65
CA LEU A 395 -24.11 2.32 2.29
C LEU A 395 -24.93 1.07 2.69
N LYS A 396 -26.03 1.23 3.44
CA LYS A 396 -27.00 0.14 3.71
C LYS A 396 -27.99 -0.05 2.58
N ILE A 397 -28.09 0.91 1.66
CA ILE A 397 -28.98 0.85 0.50
C ILE A 397 -28.27 0.04 -0.58
N GLU A 398 -28.90 -1.01 -1.11
CA GLU A 398 -28.27 -1.86 -2.13
C GLU A 398 -28.19 -1.18 -3.50
N ASP A 399 -29.21 -0.40 -3.88
CA ASP A 399 -29.28 0.31 -5.16
C ASP A 399 -28.40 1.58 -5.17
N GLU A 400 -27.43 1.62 -6.07
CA GLU A 400 -26.46 2.72 -6.19
C GLU A 400 -27.08 4.05 -6.64
N ASN A 401 -28.14 4.03 -7.45
CA ASN A 401 -28.84 5.26 -7.83
C ASN A 401 -29.62 5.81 -6.64
N LEU A 402 -30.25 4.93 -5.85
CA LEU A 402 -30.92 5.33 -4.61
C LEU A 402 -29.92 5.85 -3.57
N GLN A 403 -28.69 5.33 -3.53
CA GLN A 403 -27.61 5.89 -2.71
C GLN A 403 -27.30 7.34 -3.09
N ILE A 404 -27.17 7.64 -4.40
CA ILE A 404 -26.92 8.99 -4.92
C ILE A 404 -28.10 9.91 -4.56
N LEU A 405 -29.33 9.49 -4.86
CA LEU A 405 -30.53 10.27 -4.55
C LEU A 405 -30.68 10.57 -3.06
N THR A 406 -30.40 9.57 -2.20
CA THR A 406 -30.44 9.75 -0.75
C THR A 406 -29.40 10.76 -0.29
N THR A 407 -28.18 10.71 -0.85
CA THR A 407 -27.11 11.67 -0.54
C THR A 407 -27.54 13.09 -0.91
N ASN A 408 -28.13 13.29 -2.09
CA ASN A 408 -28.60 14.59 -2.56
C ASN A 408 -29.74 15.14 -1.71
N SER A 409 -30.71 14.28 -1.37
CA SER A 409 -31.86 14.66 -0.55
C SER A 409 -31.44 15.11 0.86
N GLU A 410 -30.44 14.45 1.46
CA GLU A 410 -29.92 14.86 2.76
C GLU A 410 -29.20 16.21 2.70
N PHE A 411 -28.53 16.51 1.59
CA PHE A 411 -27.94 17.83 1.35
C PHE A 411 -29.00 18.93 1.22
N GLU A 412 -30.00 18.74 0.36
CA GLU A 412 -31.11 19.69 0.19
C GLU A 412 -31.84 19.91 1.51
N ARG A 413 -32.07 18.83 2.28
CA ARG A 413 -32.66 18.92 3.62
C ARG A 413 -31.85 19.83 4.54
N LEU A 414 -30.52 19.72 4.55
CA LEU A 414 -29.66 20.57 5.40
C LEU A 414 -29.70 22.04 5.00
N ILE A 415 -29.75 22.35 3.69
CA ILE A 415 -29.91 23.73 3.22
C ILE A 415 -31.24 24.32 3.72
N LEU A 416 -32.35 23.61 3.49
CA LEU A 416 -33.67 24.06 3.92
C LEU A 416 -33.78 24.17 5.45
N LEU A 417 -33.14 23.26 6.17
CA LEU A 417 -33.07 23.31 7.64
C LEU A 417 -32.27 24.52 8.12
N THR A 418 -31.17 24.85 7.44
CA THR A 418 -30.35 26.03 7.75
C THR A 418 -31.15 27.32 7.54
N GLU A 419 -31.93 27.42 6.46
CA GLU A 419 -32.82 28.56 6.23
C GLU A 419 -33.84 28.75 7.37
N LYS A 420 -34.46 27.66 7.82
CA LYS A 420 -35.41 27.69 8.95
C LYS A 420 -34.73 28.13 10.24
N ILE A 421 -33.57 27.55 10.54
CA ILE A 421 -32.78 27.91 11.72
C ILE A 421 -32.42 29.39 11.70
N LEU A 422 -32.00 29.93 10.54
CA LEU A 422 -31.65 31.34 10.41
C LEU A 422 -32.81 32.28 10.79
N LYS A 423 -34.03 31.97 10.36
CA LYS A 423 -35.24 32.73 10.71
C LYS A 423 -35.53 32.66 12.22
N ASP A 424 -35.35 31.50 12.83
CA ASP A 424 -35.61 31.31 14.25
C ASP A 424 -34.58 32.02 15.14
N ILE A 425 -33.29 31.96 14.78
CA ILE A 425 -32.20 32.49 15.61
C ILE A 425 -32.01 34.00 15.47
N GLU A 426 -32.72 34.66 14.54
CA GLU A 426 -32.64 36.11 14.35
C GLU A 426 -32.99 36.87 15.63
N PHE A 427 -33.97 36.36 16.39
CA PHE A 427 -34.46 36.94 17.64
C PHE A 427 -33.59 36.67 18.87
N PHE A 428 -32.59 35.79 18.75
CA PHE A 428 -31.72 35.41 19.86
C PHE A 428 -30.39 36.14 19.78
N LYS A 429 -29.96 36.73 20.91
CA LYS A 429 -28.59 37.24 21.05
C LYS A 429 -27.58 36.08 20.98
N ASN A 430 -27.82 35.05 21.80
CA ASN A 430 -27.09 33.79 21.82
C ASN A 430 -28.09 32.64 22.11
N ILE A 431 -27.82 31.44 21.61
CA ILE A 431 -28.61 30.23 21.85
C ILE A 431 -27.67 29.03 22.03
N SER A 432 -27.91 28.18 23.01
CA SER A 432 -27.12 26.96 23.17
C SER A 432 -27.56 25.88 22.17
N GLU A 433 -26.66 24.97 21.80
CA GLU A 433 -26.97 23.85 20.91
C GLU A 433 -28.19 23.03 21.36
N ASP A 434 -28.34 22.78 22.66
CA ASP A 434 -29.47 22.00 23.20
C ASP A 434 -30.81 22.73 23.08
N VAL A 435 -30.82 24.04 23.33
CA VAL A 435 -32.02 24.86 23.16
C VAL A 435 -32.40 24.95 21.69
N LEU A 436 -31.41 25.10 20.80
CA LEU A 436 -31.63 25.09 19.36
C LEU A 436 -32.26 23.77 18.90
N ILE A 437 -31.69 22.62 19.30
CA ILE A 437 -32.22 21.29 18.96
C ILE A 437 -33.67 21.15 19.42
N LYS A 438 -33.95 21.53 20.67
CA LYS A 438 -35.32 21.47 21.23
C LYS A 438 -36.29 22.36 20.47
N ASN A 439 -35.89 23.61 20.17
CA ASN A 439 -36.72 24.57 19.46
C ASN A 439 -37.05 24.08 18.05
N VAL A 440 -36.04 23.64 17.29
CA VAL A 440 -36.23 23.12 15.93
C VAL A 440 -37.17 21.91 15.93
N SER A 441 -37.01 21.00 16.89
CA SER A 441 -37.90 19.85 17.04
C SER A 441 -39.33 20.22 17.40
N THR A 442 -39.53 21.26 18.22
CA THR A 442 -40.86 21.65 18.70
C THR A 442 -41.60 22.52 17.68
N LEU A 443 -40.91 23.49 17.08
CA LEU A 443 -41.51 24.47 16.16
C LEU A 443 -41.74 23.89 14.76
N HIS A 444 -40.79 23.09 14.26
CA HIS A 444 -40.83 22.60 12.88
C HIS A 444 -41.17 21.11 12.76
N GLY A 445 -41.21 20.38 13.89
CA GLY A 445 -41.35 18.92 13.87
C GLY A 445 -40.15 18.21 13.22
N ILE A 446 -38.99 18.87 13.16
CA ILE A 446 -37.79 18.34 12.50
C ILE A 446 -36.78 17.88 13.55
N LYS A 447 -36.31 16.64 13.42
CA LYS A 447 -35.21 16.14 14.25
C LYS A 447 -33.89 16.78 13.79
N LEU A 448 -33.32 17.65 14.62
CA LEU A 448 -31.96 18.16 14.49
C LEU A 448 -31.01 17.37 15.38
N ASN A 449 -29.97 16.79 14.79
CA ASN A 449 -28.92 16.10 15.52
C ASN A 449 -27.74 17.05 15.76
N ARG A 450 -27.05 16.88 16.89
CA ARG A 450 -25.94 17.76 17.28
C ARG A 450 -24.80 17.79 16.25
N TYR A 451 -24.48 16.65 15.62
CA TYR A 451 -23.44 16.57 14.60
C TYR A 451 -23.76 17.36 13.31
N GLU A 452 -25.02 17.79 13.12
CA GLU A 452 -25.43 18.61 11.97
C GLU A 452 -25.17 20.09 12.21
N ILE A 453 -25.04 20.54 13.47
CA ILE A 453 -24.88 21.95 13.82
C ILE A 453 -23.60 22.57 13.25
N PRO A 454 -22.41 21.93 13.32
CA PRO A 454 -21.21 22.47 12.68
C PRO A 454 -21.39 22.71 11.17
N VAL A 455 -22.04 21.76 10.50
CA VAL A 455 -22.32 21.83 9.07
C VAL A 455 -23.32 22.95 8.76
N ILE A 456 -24.37 23.11 9.57
CA ILE A 456 -25.35 24.21 9.45
C ILE A 456 -24.68 25.58 9.61
N LYS A 457 -23.73 25.74 10.55
CA LYS A 457 -22.93 26.97 10.70
C LYS A 457 -22.14 27.30 9.45
N GLN A 458 -21.58 26.29 8.77
CA GLN A 458 -20.85 26.50 7.52
C GLN A 458 -21.80 26.83 6.36
N ILE A 459 -22.92 26.11 6.22
CA ILE A 459 -23.94 26.40 5.20
C ILE A 459 -24.47 27.82 5.37
N SER A 460 -24.75 28.26 6.60
CA SER A 460 -25.29 29.60 6.85
C SER A 460 -24.35 30.70 6.35
N ASN A 461 -23.05 30.52 6.58
CA ASN A 461 -22.03 31.45 6.13
C ASN A 461 -21.91 31.46 4.60
N ILE A 462 -22.02 30.30 3.96
CA ILE A 462 -21.68 30.15 2.54
C ILE A 462 -22.87 30.46 1.63
N TYR A 463 -24.05 29.94 1.96
CA TYR A 463 -25.25 30.09 1.14
C TYR A 463 -26.05 31.35 1.49
N TYR A 464 -25.95 31.82 2.74
CA TYR A 464 -26.74 32.94 3.24
C TYR A 464 -25.88 34.12 3.75
N ASN A 465 -24.55 34.05 3.56
CA ASN A 465 -23.61 35.08 4.00
C ASN A 465 -23.80 35.51 5.47
N THR A 466 -24.18 34.57 6.33
CA THR A 466 -24.52 34.82 7.73
C THR A 466 -23.70 33.91 8.65
N ASP A 467 -22.76 34.49 9.40
CA ASP A 467 -21.98 33.76 10.41
C ASP A 467 -22.76 33.64 11.72
N ILE A 468 -23.27 32.45 11.98
CA ILE A 468 -24.02 32.12 13.19
C ILE A 468 -23.15 31.40 14.23
N SER A 469 -21.85 31.23 13.98
CA SER A 469 -20.94 30.47 14.83
C SER A 469 -20.83 31.07 16.23
N LYS A 470 -20.87 32.40 16.33
CA LYS A 470 -20.86 33.13 17.62
C LYS A 470 -22.20 33.13 18.33
N LYS A 471 -23.31 33.02 17.58
CA LYS A 471 -24.66 32.99 18.15
C LYS A 471 -24.98 31.63 18.76
N ILE A 472 -24.54 30.53 18.14
CA ILE A 472 -24.80 29.16 18.62
C ILE A 472 -23.64 28.68 19.48
N THR A 473 -23.81 28.73 20.79
CA THR A 473 -22.79 28.33 21.78
C THR A 473 -22.85 26.84 22.08
N SER A 474 -21.68 26.20 22.20
CA SER A 474 -21.62 24.79 22.63
C SER A 474 -22.05 24.65 24.09
N THR A 475 -22.72 23.53 24.42
CA THR A 475 -23.25 23.30 25.78
C THR A 475 -22.16 23.39 26.86
N VAL A 476 -20.94 22.94 26.56
CA VAL A 476 -19.79 22.98 27.48
C VAL A 476 -19.42 24.43 27.85
N ALA A 477 -19.50 25.37 26.90
CA ALA A 477 -19.24 26.78 27.17
C ALA A 477 -20.34 27.42 28.03
N SER A 478 -21.60 27.02 27.82
CA SER A 478 -22.74 27.57 28.57
C SER A 478 -22.77 27.20 30.05
N GLN A 479 -22.20 26.05 30.42
CA GLN A 479 -22.05 25.64 31.83
C GLN A 479 -20.95 26.41 32.55
N VAL A 480 -19.87 26.77 31.85
CA VAL A 480 -18.74 27.52 32.44
C VAL A 480 -19.07 29.02 32.57
N SER A 481 -19.75 29.62 31.58
CA SER A 481 -20.16 31.03 31.68
C SER A 481 -21.19 31.27 32.78
N GLY A 482 -22.14 30.35 32.98
CA GLY A 482 -23.12 30.43 34.06
C GLY A 482 -22.52 30.37 35.47
N TRP A 483 -21.29 29.86 35.62
CA TRP A 483 -20.57 29.90 36.90
C TRP A 483 -19.94 31.27 37.18
N PHE A 484 -19.43 31.95 36.15
CA PHE A 484 -18.82 33.28 36.31
C PHE A 484 -19.85 34.40 36.47
N ASP A 485 -21.08 34.24 35.98
CA ASP A 485 -22.16 35.22 36.16
C ASP A 485 -22.84 35.13 37.55
N THR A 486 -22.47 34.14 38.37
CA THR A 486 -22.96 33.94 39.75
C THR A 486 -21.95 34.32 40.84
N TRP A 487 -20.84 34.96 40.47
CA TRP A 487 -19.83 35.56 41.36
C TRP A 487 -19.72 37.05 41.05
#